data_AF-A0A1I6PH49-F1
#
_entry.id   AF-A0A1I6PH49-F1
#
_cell.length_a   1.000
_cell.length_b   1.000
_cell.length_c   1.000
_cell.angle_alpha   90.00
_cell.angle_beta   90.00
_cell.angle_gamma   90.00
#
_symmetry.space_group_name_H-M   'P 1'
#
loop_
_entity.id
_entity.type
_entity.pdbx_description
1 polymer ?
#
loop_
_entity_poly.entity_id
_entity_poly.type
_entity_poly.pdbx_seq_one_letter_code
_entity_poly.pdbx_strand_id
1 'polypeptide(L)' 'MLSACIIQEGDAYFLVVKFNDKFLYRSPITPEFVSFLLLLGIPMCS' A
#
# COMPACT_ATOMS: atom_id res chain seq x y z
N MET A 1 -15.74 2.60 2.31
CA MET A 1 -14.75 2.33 3.36
C MET A 1 -13.40 2.88 2.91
N LEU A 2 -12.76 3.72 3.73
CA LEU A 2 -11.39 4.19 3.49
C LEU A 2 -10.44 3.08 3.97
N SER A 3 -9.51 2.64 3.13
CA SER A 3 -8.47 1.70 3.51
C SER A 3 -7.14 2.06 2.88
N ALA A 4 -6.05 1.84 3.62
CA ALA A 4 -4.71 1.92 3.09
C ALA A 4 -4.15 0.50 2.98
N CYS A 5 -3.51 0.20 1.85
CA CYS A 5 -2.84 -1.08 1.66
C CYS A 5 -1.66 -0.93 0.71
N ILE A 6 -0.75 -1.90 0.74
CA ILE A 6 0.47 -1.90 -0.06
C ILE A 6 0.25 -2.75 -1.31
N ILE A 7 0.56 -2.23 -2.49
CA ILE A 7 0.58 -2.99 -3.75
C ILE A 7 2.02 -3.26 -4.14
N GLN A 8 2.30 -4.49 -4.54
CA GLN A 8 3.55 -4.86 -5.22
C GLN A 8 3.28 -5.11 -6.70
N GLU A 9 3.93 -4.36 -7.57
CA GLU A 9 3.90 -4.56 -9.02
C GLU A 9 5.33 -4.86 -9.49
N GLY A 10 5.65 -6.13 -9.67
CA GLY A 10 7.02 -6.58 -9.94
C GLY A 10 7.93 -6.34 -8.73
N ASP A 11 9.01 -5.57 -8.95
CA ASP A 11 9.99 -5.19 -7.93
C ASP A 11 9.67 -3.83 -7.25
N ALA A 12 8.57 -3.18 -7.66
CA ALA A 12 8.18 -1.89 -7.12
C ALA A 12 7.02 -2.02 -6.12
N TYR A 13 7.08 -1.23 -5.04
CA TYR A 13 6.05 -1.17 -4.01
C TYR A 13 5.36 0.19 -4.00
N PHE A 14 4.06 0.18 -3.73
CA PHE A 14 3.23 1.38 -3.67
C PHE A 14 2.36 1.36 -2.43
N LEU A 15 2.36 2.47 -1.68
CA LEU A 15 1.32 2.72 -0.69
C LEU A 15 0.11 3.29 -1.40
N VAL A 16 -1.04 2.66 -1.19
CA VAL A 16 -2.26 2.99 -1.91
C VAL A 16 -3.40 3.21 -0.94
N VAL A 17 -4.12 4.31 -1.12
CA VAL A 17 -5.32 4.63 -0.36
C VAL A 17 -6.53 4.39 -1.26
N LYS A 18 -7.42 3.49 -0.83
CA LYS A 18 -8.68 3.17 -1.48
C LYS A 18 -9.84 3.81 -0.71
N PHE A 19 -10.87 4.23 -1.43
CA PHE A 19 -12.16 4.56 -0.87
C PHE A 19 -13.25 3.83 -1.66
N ASN A 20 -13.90 2.87 -1.00
CA ASN A 20 -14.71 1.85 -1.68
C ASN A 20 -13.81 1.12 -2.71
N ASP A 21 -14.20 1.08 -3.99
CA ASP A 21 -13.46 0.42 -5.07
C ASP A 21 -12.57 1.36 -5.89
N LYS A 22 -12.38 2.61 -5.45
CA LYS A 22 -11.58 3.60 -6.18
C LYS A 22 -10.26 3.88 -5.48
N PHE A 23 -9.19 3.88 -6.27
CA PHE A 23 -7.88 4.37 -5.85
C PHE A 23 -7.90 5.89 -5.76
N LEU A 24 -7.68 6.44 -4.57
CA LEU A 24 -7.62 7.88 -4.34
C LEU A 24 -6.18 8.41 -4.41
N TYR A 25 -5.22 7.62 -3.93
CA TYR A 25 -3.83 8.02 -3.85
C TYR A 25 -2.92 6.82 -4.02
N ARG A 26 -1.81 7.02 -4.74
CA ARG A 26 -0.77 6.02 -4.98
C ARG A 26 0.57 6.73 -4.85
N SER A 27 1.42 6.23 -3.95
CA SER A 27 2.79 6.74 -3.79
C SER A 27 3.78 5.59 -3.85
N PRO A 28 4.87 5.71 -4.63
CA PRO A 28 5.95 4.73 -4.59
C PRO A 28 6.60 4.74 -3.21
N ILE A 29 6.92 3.54 -2.71
CA ILE A 29 7.62 3.35 -1.44
C ILE A 29 8.79 2.40 -1.62
N THR A 30 9.82 2.53 -0.77
CA THR A 30 10.97 1.64 -0.81
C THR A 30 10.67 0.32 -0.08
N PRO A 31 11.38 -0.78 -0.39
CA PRO A 31 11.19 -2.07 0.27
C PRO A 31 11.40 -2.03 1.80
N GLU A 32 12.31 -1.19 2.29
CA GLU A 32 12.55 -1.01 3.73
C GLU A 32 11.31 -0.39 4.40
N PHE A 33 10.67 0.56 3.71
CA PHE A 33 9.46 1.21 4.20
C PHE A 33 8.25 0.26 4.19
N VAL A 34 8.18 -0.67 3.23
CA VAL A 34 7.15 -1.72 3.21
C VAL A 34 7.20 -2.55 4.48
N SER A 35 8.39 -3.02 4.87
CA SER A 35 8.58 -3.82 6.08
C SER A 35 8.10 -3.09 7.34
N PHE A 36 8.37 -1.79 7.41
CA PHE A 36 7.90 -0.94 8.50
C PHE A 36 6.37 -0.78 8.51
N LEU A 37 5.76 -0.52 7.35
CA LEU A 37 4.30 -0.36 7.24
C LEU A 37 3.55 -1.68 7.53
N LEU A 38 4.11 -2.82 7.12
CA LEU A 38 3.58 -4.14 7.47
C LEU A 38 3.62 -4.37 8.98
N LEU A 39 4.71 -3.97 9.66
CA LEU A 39 4.82 -4.05 11.12
C LEU A 39 3.79 -3.16 11.84
N LEU A 40 3.47 -1.99 11.26
CA LEU A 40 2.41 -1.11 11.76
C LEU A 40 0.99 -1.63 11.45
N GLY A 41 0.86 -2.78 10.78
CA GLY A 41 -0.42 -3.41 10.50
C GLY A 41 -1.09 -2.92 9.21
N ILE A 42 -0.38 -2.20 8.33
CA ILE A 42 -0.92 -1.90 7.00
C ILE A 42 -0.84 -3.16 6.15
N PRO A 43 -1.97 -3.68 5.63
CA PRO A 43 -1.97 -4.94 4.88
C PRO A 43 -1.47 -4.76 3.44
N MET A 44 -1.06 -5.87 2.81
CA MET A 44 -0.93 -5.93 1.35
C MET A 44 -2.31 -5.93 0.71
N CYS A 45 -2.50 -5.18 -0.38
CA CYS A 45 -3.70 -5.28 -1.17
C CYS A 45 -3.74 -6.65 -1.89
N SER A 46 -4.90 -7.32 -1.84
CA SER A 46 -5.22 -8.50 -2.65
C SER A 46 -5.51 -8.14 -4.10
#